data_AF-A0A9N9XQ86-F1
#
_entry.id   AF-A0A9N9XQ86-F1
#
_cell.length_a   1.000
_cell.length_b   1.000
_cell.length_c   1.000
_cell.angle_alpha   90.00
_cell.angle_beta   90.00
_cell.angle_gamma   90.00
#
_symmetry.space_group_name_H-M   'P 1'
#
loop_
_entity.id
_entity.type
_entity.pdbx_description
1 polymer ?
#
loop_
_entity_poly.entity_id
_entity_poly.type
_entity_poly.pdbx_seq_one_letter_code
_entity_poly.pdbx_strand_id
1 'polypeptide(L)'
;MSQVKLLGQLCEKVLRRQQSYRCGARCMSDWVPQEKETHTGQKWDKDDYRLSRFVNRPKHVNPNFAIKLIDKVAPIPKKERVVWCDGGSGPTGHPKVYINLDKPGNHTCGYCGLRFVKEESH
;
A
#
# COMPACT_ATOMS: atom_id res chain seq x y z
N MET A 1 44.95 -27.12 58.82
CA MET A 1 43.65 -27.13 59.51
C MET A 1 42.83 -25.95 59.02
N SER A 2 41.63 -26.08 58.48
CA SER A 2 40.81 -27.25 58.25
C SER A 2 39.72 -26.82 57.27
N GLN A 3 39.38 -27.74 56.37
CA GLN A 3 38.06 -27.88 55.77
C GLN A 3 36.96 -27.48 56.75
N VAL A 4 36.09 -26.53 56.40
CA VAL A 4 34.61 -26.54 56.51
C VAL A 4 34.16 -25.21 55.85
N LYS A 5 33.57 -25.14 54.65
CA LYS A 5 32.14 -25.38 54.38
C LYS A 5 31.92 -25.27 52.87
N LEU A 6 32.44 -26.25 52.13
CA LEU A 6 31.86 -26.66 50.85
C LEU A 6 30.77 -27.67 51.23
N LEU A 7 29.52 -27.47 50.77
CA LEU A 7 28.28 -28.23 51.07
C LEU A 7 27.28 -27.43 51.91
N GLY A 8 26.48 -26.62 51.23
CA GLY A 8 25.38 -25.86 51.81
C GLY A 8 24.40 -25.39 50.74
N GLN A 9 23.63 -26.33 50.20
CA GLN A 9 22.27 -26.09 49.73
C GLN A 9 22.11 -25.38 48.38
N LEU A 10 22.39 -26.16 47.33
CA LEU A 10 21.53 -26.24 46.14
C LEU A 10 20.09 -26.62 46.57
N CYS A 11 19.29 -25.68 47.08
CA CYS A 11 17.84 -25.86 47.26
C CYS A 11 17.10 -24.53 47.45
N GLU A 12 17.18 -23.64 46.47
CA GLU A 12 16.24 -22.52 46.30
C GLU A 12 15.59 -22.58 44.91
N LYS A 13 15.40 -23.81 44.39
CA LYS A 13 14.26 -24.05 43.49
C LYS A 13 13.03 -24.15 44.38
N VAL A 14 11.93 -23.59 43.88
CA VAL A 14 10.58 -23.68 44.42
C VAL A 14 10.25 -22.59 45.43
N LEU A 15 10.14 -21.33 44.99
CA LEU A 15 9.00 -20.49 45.35
C LEU A 15 8.80 -19.40 44.28
N ARG A 16 7.62 -19.49 43.64
CA ARG A 16 6.97 -18.44 42.85
C ARG A 16 7.67 -18.00 41.56
N ARG A 17 7.87 -18.95 40.65
CA ARG A 17 7.65 -18.65 39.23
C ARG A 17 6.13 -18.52 39.04
N GLN A 18 5.57 -17.37 39.42
CA GLN A 18 4.26 -16.96 38.90
C GLN A 18 4.46 -16.72 37.40
N GLN A 19 4.42 -17.81 36.63
CA GLN A 19 3.95 -17.72 35.27
C GLN A 19 2.55 -17.16 35.40
N SER A 20 2.44 -15.83 35.28
CA SER A 20 1.20 -15.20 34.93
C SER A 20 0.77 -15.91 33.65
N TYR A 21 -0.18 -16.83 33.79
CA TYR A 21 -0.98 -17.29 32.69
C TYR A 21 -1.58 -16.00 32.14
N ARG A 22 -0.92 -15.42 31.12
CA ARG A 22 -1.56 -14.43 30.27
C ARG A 22 -2.72 -15.21 29.68
N CYS A 23 -3.87 -15.10 30.33
CA CYS A 23 -5.15 -15.47 29.78
C CYS A 23 -5.14 -14.84 28.39
N GLY A 24 -5.02 -15.69 27.37
CA GLY A 24 -4.97 -15.23 26.00
C GLY A 24 -6.21 -14.38 25.82
N ALA A 25 -6.02 -13.07 25.67
CA ALA A 25 -7.10 -12.17 25.37
C ALA A 25 -7.72 -12.73 24.09
N ARG A 26 -8.93 -13.30 24.21
CA ARG A 26 -9.74 -13.63 23.05
C ARG A 26 -9.80 -12.31 22.28
N CYS A 27 -9.28 -12.29 21.06
CA CYS A 27 -9.47 -11.16 20.17
C CYS A 27 -10.98 -10.98 20.03
N MET A 28 -11.56 -10.06 20.82
CA MET A 28 -12.91 -9.58 20.58
C MET A 28 -12.89 -9.11 19.13
N SER A 29 -13.80 -9.62 18.31
CA SER A 29 -14.06 -9.00 17.01
C SER A 29 -14.23 -7.51 17.27
N ASP A 30 -13.36 -6.68 16.69
CA ASP A 30 -13.43 -5.24 16.86
C ASP A 30 -14.84 -4.79 16.46
N TRP A 31 -15.64 -4.38 17.44
CA TRP A 31 -17.00 -3.87 17.20
C TRP A 31 -16.98 -2.55 16.45
N VAL A 32 -15.82 -1.87 16.45
CA VAL A 32 -15.58 -0.63 15.73
C VAL A 32 -15.24 -0.94 14.28
N PRO A 33 -16.03 -0.47 13.29
CA PRO A 33 -15.71 -0.65 11.87
C PRO A 33 -14.37 0.00 11.52
N GLN A 34 -13.44 -0.77 10.96
CA GLN A 34 -12.14 -0.28 10.49
C GLN A 34 -12.31 0.39 9.12
N GLU A 35 -12.40 1.73 9.11
CA GLU A 35 -12.62 2.51 7.88
C GLU A 35 -11.30 2.84 7.16
N LYS A 36 -11.25 2.52 5.87
CA LYS A 36 -10.14 2.85 4.97
C LYS A 36 -10.62 3.80 3.88
N GLU A 37 -9.80 4.82 3.60
CA GLU A 37 -10.04 5.77 2.51
C GLU A 37 -9.84 5.05 1.17
N THR A 38 -10.77 5.29 0.24
CA THR A 38 -10.68 4.73 -1.12
C THR A 38 -9.72 5.53 -1.99
N HIS A 39 -9.34 4.99 -3.15
CA HIS A 39 -8.49 5.71 -4.12
C HIS A 39 -9.11 7.01 -4.64
N THR A 40 -10.44 7.17 -4.52
CA THR A 40 -11.18 8.40 -4.86
C THR A 40 -11.24 9.40 -3.70
N GLY A 41 -10.80 9.01 -2.49
CA GLY A 41 -10.89 9.83 -1.28
C GLY A 41 -12.18 9.65 -0.46
N GLN A 42 -13.07 8.72 -0.86
CA GLN A 42 -14.28 8.45 -0.07
C GLN A 42 -13.92 7.83 1.28
N LYS A 43 -14.45 8.43 2.35
CA LYS A 43 -14.40 7.98 3.75
C LYS A 43 -15.72 8.30 4.42
N TRP A 44 -16.21 7.45 5.31
CA TRP A 44 -17.33 7.77 6.18
C TRP A 44 -16.85 8.48 7.46
N ASP A 45 -17.69 9.36 7.99
CA ASP A 45 -17.47 9.93 9.31
C ASP A 45 -17.64 8.87 10.40
N LYS A 46 -16.99 9.07 11.55
CA LYS A 46 -17.00 8.09 12.65
C LYS A 46 -18.40 7.82 13.20
N ASP A 47 -19.25 8.85 13.18
CA ASP A 47 -20.62 8.80 13.75
C ASP A 47 -21.68 8.45 12.70
N ASP A 48 -21.29 8.10 11.47
CA ASP A 48 -22.21 7.78 10.40
C ASP A 48 -22.81 6.37 10.58
N TYR A 49 -24.14 6.31 10.69
CA TYR A 49 -24.88 5.05 10.81
C TYR A 49 -24.61 4.06 9.66
N ARG A 50 -24.17 4.54 8.49
CA ARG A 50 -23.85 3.70 7.33
C ARG A 50 -22.68 2.76 7.59
N LEU A 51 -21.81 3.05 8.56
CA LEU A 51 -20.68 2.20 8.95
C LEU A 51 -21.11 0.88 9.59
N SER A 52 -22.34 0.77 10.10
CA SER A 52 -22.88 -0.48 10.68
C SER A 52 -22.81 -1.67 9.71
N ARG A 53 -22.79 -1.42 8.39
CA ARG A 53 -22.64 -2.46 7.36
C ARG A 53 -21.28 -3.19 7.39
N PHE A 54 -20.26 -2.56 7.95
CA PHE A 54 -18.88 -3.06 8.04
C PHE A 54 -18.53 -3.56 9.45
N VAL A 55 -19.51 -3.67 10.35
CA VAL A 55 -19.32 -4.37 11.63
C VAL A 55 -19.09 -5.85 11.33
N ASN A 56 -18.04 -6.43 11.93
CA ASN A 56 -17.61 -7.82 11.70
C ASN A 56 -17.22 -8.17 10.24
N ARG A 57 -17.16 -7.19 9.33
CA ARG A 57 -16.82 -7.40 7.92
C ARG A 57 -15.91 -6.28 7.40
N PRO A 58 -14.74 -6.59 6.83
CA PRO A 58 -13.82 -5.55 6.37
C PRO A 58 -14.36 -4.84 5.12
N LYS A 59 -14.16 -3.53 5.05
CA LYS A 59 -14.29 -2.76 3.81
C LYS A 59 -13.12 -3.12 2.89
N HIS A 60 -13.43 -3.64 1.71
CA HIS A 60 -12.43 -3.99 0.71
C HIS A 60 -12.04 -2.76 -0.09
N VAL A 61 -10.76 -2.41 -0.05
CA VAL A 61 -10.18 -1.31 -0.81
C VAL A 61 -8.93 -1.84 -1.50
N ASN A 62 -8.79 -1.55 -2.80
CA ASN A 62 -7.59 -1.91 -3.54
C ASN A 62 -6.39 -1.11 -3.00
N PRO A 63 -5.32 -1.73 -2.46
CA PRO A 63 -4.15 -1.01 -1.97
C PRO A 63 -3.30 -0.36 -3.09
N ASN A 64 -3.39 -0.89 -4.32
CA ASN A 64 -2.58 -0.48 -5.46
C ASN A 64 -3.29 0.64 -6.23
N PHE A 65 -3.01 1.88 -5.85
CA PHE A 65 -3.61 3.06 -6.49
C PHE A 65 -2.91 3.39 -7.81
N ALA A 66 -3.68 3.47 -8.91
CA ALA A 66 -3.16 3.74 -10.24
C ALA A 66 -2.38 5.07 -10.33
N ILE A 67 -2.82 6.11 -9.61
CA ILE A 67 -2.14 7.42 -9.52
C ILE A 67 -0.68 7.25 -9.09
N LYS A 68 -0.45 6.49 -8.02
CA LYS A 68 0.91 6.23 -7.51
C LYS A 68 1.73 5.35 -8.44
N LEU A 69 1.09 4.50 -9.23
CA LEU A 69 1.78 3.60 -10.16
C LEU A 69 2.21 4.37 -11.41
N ILE A 70 1.37 5.24 -11.96
CA ILE A 70 1.73 6.03 -13.13
C ILE A 70 2.80 7.08 -12.83
N ASP A 71 2.79 7.65 -11.62
CA ASP A 71 3.82 8.60 -11.18
C ASP A 71 5.21 7.98 -11.05
N LYS A 72 5.29 6.66 -10.81
CA LYS A 72 6.57 5.94 -10.79
C LYS A 72 7.18 5.75 -12.17
N VAL A 73 6.37 5.85 -13.24
CA VAL A 73 6.84 5.68 -14.61
C VAL A 73 7.42 6.99 -15.11
N ALA A 74 8.69 6.96 -15.52
CA ALA A 74 9.36 8.14 -16.07
C ALA A 74 8.77 8.54 -17.44
N PRO A 75 8.75 9.84 -17.78
CA PRO A 75 8.37 10.29 -19.11
C PRO A 75 9.29 9.72 -20.19
N ILE A 76 8.71 9.32 -21.32
CA ILE A 76 9.41 8.72 -22.45
C ILE A 76 9.86 9.85 -23.39
N PRO A 77 11.17 10.02 -23.60
CA PRO A 77 11.66 11.03 -24.53
C PRO A 77 11.51 10.53 -25.98
N LYS A 78 11.10 11.43 -26.88
CA LYS A 78 10.86 11.16 -28.30
C LYS A 78 11.37 12.32 -29.15
N LYS A 79 11.95 12.01 -30.30
CA LYS A 79 12.48 13.02 -31.25
C LYS A 79 11.40 13.59 -32.17
N GLU A 80 10.36 12.80 -32.43
CA GLU A 80 9.29 13.14 -33.36
C GLU A 80 8.35 14.21 -32.77
N ARG A 81 7.77 15.03 -33.64
CA ARG A 81 6.77 16.04 -33.28
C ARG A 81 5.44 15.41 -32.88
N VAL A 82 5.04 14.34 -33.55
CA VAL A 82 3.77 13.62 -33.31
C VAL A 82 4.10 12.18 -33.02
N VAL A 83 3.70 11.69 -31.85
CA VAL A 83 3.97 10.32 -31.40
C VAL A 83 2.65 9.56 -31.36
N TRP A 84 2.69 8.28 -31.68
CA TRP A 84 1.52 7.40 -31.55
C TRP A 84 1.67 6.48 -30.34
N CYS A 85 0.54 6.15 -29.72
CA CYS A 85 0.46 5.22 -28.60
C CYS A 85 -0.71 4.26 -28.82
N ASP A 86 -0.47 2.98 -28.58
CA ASP A 86 -1.43 1.86 -28.67
C ASP A 86 -1.49 1.04 -27.37
N GLY A 87 -0.75 1.45 -26.33
CA GLY A 87 -0.59 0.69 -25.09
C GLY A 87 0.40 -0.48 -25.17
N GLY A 88 1.16 -0.61 -26.26
CA GLY A 88 2.31 -1.52 -26.38
C GLY A 88 1.99 -2.97 -26.71
N SER A 89 0.73 -3.33 -26.93
CA SER A 89 0.33 -4.73 -27.23
C SER A 89 -0.66 -4.84 -28.38
N GLY A 90 -0.62 -3.90 -29.34
CA GLY A 90 -1.48 -3.91 -30.53
C GLY A 90 -2.97 -3.99 -30.16
N PRO A 91 -3.68 -5.09 -30.47
CA PRO A 91 -5.12 -5.20 -30.21
C PRO A 91 -5.51 -5.33 -28.74
N THR A 92 -4.59 -5.71 -27.84
CA THR A 92 -4.92 -5.85 -26.40
C THR A 92 -4.71 -4.55 -25.62
N GLY A 93 -4.16 -3.53 -26.25
CA GLY A 93 -4.02 -2.20 -25.69
C GLY A 93 -5.25 -1.33 -25.94
N HIS A 94 -5.02 -0.04 -26.16
CA HIS A 94 -6.09 0.91 -26.50
C HIS A 94 -6.05 1.28 -27.98
N PRO A 95 -7.12 1.88 -28.54
CA PRO A 95 -7.11 2.38 -29.90
C PRO A 95 -5.91 3.29 -30.15
N LYS A 96 -5.28 3.15 -31.32
CA LYS A 96 -4.11 3.96 -31.69
C LYS A 96 -4.47 5.45 -31.67
N VAL A 97 -3.80 6.21 -30.82
CA VAL A 97 -3.94 7.67 -30.75
C VAL A 97 -2.64 8.37 -31.10
N TYR A 98 -2.78 9.58 -31.62
CA TYR A 98 -1.67 10.47 -31.96
C TYR A 98 -1.63 11.62 -30.95
N ILE A 99 -0.44 11.89 -30.42
CA ILE A 99 -0.17 12.87 -29.37
C ILE A 99 0.79 13.91 -29.94
N ASN A 100 0.40 15.18 -29.85
CA ASN A 100 1.21 16.30 -30.35
C ASN A 100 2.19 16.76 -29.26
N LEU A 101 3.48 16.84 -29.59
CA LEU A 101 4.55 17.28 -28.70
C LEU A 101 5.06 18.70 -29.04
N ASP A 102 4.17 19.56 -29.52
CA ASP A 102 4.53 20.91 -30.00
C ASP A 102 4.91 21.87 -28.87
N LYS A 103 4.24 21.72 -27.72
CA LYS A 103 4.50 22.55 -26.55
C LYS A 103 5.60 21.91 -25.70
N PRO A 104 6.52 22.69 -25.10
CA PRO A 104 7.48 22.14 -24.15
C PRO A 104 6.73 21.57 -22.94
N GLY A 105 7.14 20.38 -22.48
CA GLY A 105 6.58 19.71 -21.30
C GLY A 105 6.14 18.27 -21.54
N ASN A 106 5.48 17.72 -20.52
CA ASN A 106 4.97 16.34 -20.53
C ASN A 106 3.60 16.27 -21.19
N HIS A 107 3.49 15.50 -22.26
CA HIS A 107 2.22 15.20 -22.92
C HIS A 107 1.76 13.80 -22.54
N THR A 108 0.57 13.70 -21.95
CA THR A 108 0.02 12.42 -21.48
C THR A 108 -0.85 11.75 -22.52
N CYS A 109 -0.71 10.43 -22.67
CA CYS A 109 -1.71 9.62 -23.35
C CYS A 109 -2.99 9.56 -22.50
N GLY A 110 -4.14 9.85 -23.12
CA GLY A 110 -5.45 9.82 -22.44
C GLY A 110 -5.92 8.42 -21.99
N TYR A 111 -5.28 7.36 -22.48
CA TYR A 111 -5.62 5.97 -22.12
C TYR A 111 -4.62 5.40 -21.11
N CYS A 112 -3.36 5.21 -21.52
CA CYS A 112 -2.34 4.62 -20.64
C CYS A 112 -1.87 5.55 -19.52
N GLY A 113 -2.08 6.87 -19.63
CA GLY A 113 -1.49 7.86 -18.71
C GLY A 113 0.02 8.04 -18.85
N LEU A 114 0.67 7.32 -19.78
CA LEU A 114 2.09 7.47 -20.07
C LEU A 114 2.40 8.89 -20.56
N ARG A 115 3.56 9.40 -20.17
CA ARG A 115 4.02 10.75 -20.47
C ARG A 115 5.06 10.69 -21.57
N PHE A 116 4.95 11.58 -22.56
CA PHE A 116 5.90 11.74 -23.64
C PHE A 116 6.47 13.15 -23.62
N VAL A 117 7.78 13.28 -23.87
CA VAL A 117 8.48 14.55 -23.93
C VAL A 117 9.25 14.62 -25.23
N LYS A 118 9.23 15.79 -25.88
CA LYS A 118 10.05 16.01 -27.06
C LYS A 118 11.50 16.27 -26.63
N GLU A 119 12.44 15.50 -27.16
CA GLU A 119 13.86 15.82 -27.03
C GLU A 119 14.16 17.08 -27.83
N GLU A 120 14.76 18.09 -27.20
CA GLU A 120 15.27 19.26 -27.91
C GLU A 120 16.54 18.86 -28.65
N SER A 121 16.44 18.74 -29.98
CA SER A 121 17.59 18.62 -30.87
C SER A 121 18.01 20.03 -31.28
N HIS A 122 19.14 20.49 -30.74
CA HIS A 122 19.85 21.69 -31.16
C HIS A 122 20.35 21.59 -32.61
#